data_AF-A0A817EMG4-F1
#
_entry.id   AF-A0A817EMG4-F1
#
_cell.length_a   1.000
_cell.length_b   1.000
_cell.length_c   1.000
_cell.angle_alpha   90.00
_cell.angle_beta   90.00
_cell.angle_gamma   90.00
#
_symmetry.space_group_name_H-M   'P 1'
#
loop_
_entity.id
_entity.type
_entity.pdbx_description
1 polymer ?
#
loop_
_entity_poly.entity_id
_entity_poly.type
_entity_poly.pdbx_seq_one_letter_code
_entity_poly.pdbx_strand_id
1 'polypeptide(L)'
;MVSEKLLHIVADNFYLSHDNKLRESSYHLLDMANDNQDISEGIFNIFELEKASHAIRSYYLEAKCAIVYLLEKTKNGHRLTINGFRALAQVINTPWIIDNDVLKILLNVSNNGQIIPIDLVGKLTRRFNPCSEQYDFVRIFENLVKNNQDIPSQLSSKLTKALENPSIRDQVLSIFLLEGQKDKKLSAKIIDKILDKFFSIKNSFIMEQYLSVMCSVIEKKDYFATDRKSLLDRILRRNSGKKIIARIQTALVHALKTDNQDVIRKAINGLKILVSRHKAVLENNSIDILLSLAASEICNETIKQDIGLLLDASQLEKIRNMLMSLPT
;
A
#
# COMPACT_ATOMS: atom_id res chain seq x y z
N MET A 1 4.61 -8.86 -47.41
CA MET A 1 3.58 -8.18 -46.62
C MET A 1 3.18 -9.08 -45.46
N VAL A 2 3.30 -8.60 -44.23
CA VAL A 2 2.91 -9.33 -43.01
C VAL A 2 1.55 -8.82 -42.57
N SER A 3 0.62 -9.73 -42.25
CA SER A 3 -0.72 -9.34 -41.79
C SER A 3 -0.66 -8.51 -40.50
N GLU A 4 -1.53 -7.51 -40.36
CA GLU A 4 -1.63 -6.66 -39.16
C GLU A 4 -1.85 -7.48 -37.87
N LYS A 5 -2.66 -8.53 -37.94
CA LYS A 5 -2.85 -9.47 -36.82
C LYS A 5 -1.53 -10.08 -36.34
N LEU A 6 -0.63 -10.44 -37.27
CA LEU A 6 0.70 -10.97 -36.91
C LEU A 6 1.58 -9.88 -36.31
N LEU A 7 1.55 -8.65 -36.84
CA LEU A 7 2.30 -7.53 -36.28
C LEU A 7 1.87 -7.21 -34.84
N HIS A 8 0.58 -7.29 -34.52
CA HIS A 8 0.10 -7.16 -33.14
C HIS A 8 0.66 -8.23 -32.22
N ILE A 9 0.66 -9.51 -32.64
CA ILE A 9 1.26 -10.60 -31.87
C ILE A 9 2.75 -10.35 -31.63
N VAL A 10 3.45 -9.86 -32.66
CA VAL A 10 4.88 -9.52 -32.58
C VAL A 10 5.10 -8.35 -31.60
N ALA A 11 4.29 -7.31 -31.66
CA ALA A 11 4.36 -6.16 -30.75
C ALA A 11 4.04 -6.54 -29.29
N ASP A 12 3.05 -7.40 -29.07
CA ASP A 12 2.66 -7.90 -27.74
C ASP A 12 3.79 -8.65 -27.04
N ASN A 13 4.69 -9.29 -27.79
CA ASN A 13 5.86 -9.96 -27.23
C ASN A 13 6.76 -9.01 -26.43
N PHE A 14 6.81 -7.71 -26.75
CA PHE A 14 7.60 -6.75 -25.98
C PHE A 14 7.07 -6.54 -24.56
N TYR A 15 5.78 -6.76 -24.33
CA TYR A 15 5.15 -6.62 -23.02
C TYR A 15 5.01 -7.96 -22.27
N LEU A 16 4.83 -9.06 -22.99
CA LEU A 16 4.40 -10.34 -22.40
C LEU A 16 5.47 -11.44 -22.42
N SER A 17 6.34 -11.44 -23.44
CA SER A 17 7.31 -12.52 -23.60
C SER A 17 8.42 -12.41 -22.56
N HIS A 18 8.68 -13.50 -21.84
CA HIS A 18 9.84 -13.59 -20.95
C HIS A 18 11.12 -13.98 -21.72
N ASP A 19 10.98 -14.59 -22.90
CA ASP A 19 12.10 -14.99 -23.76
C ASP A 19 12.73 -13.78 -24.46
N ASN A 20 14.01 -13.55 -24.17
CA ASN A 20 14.78 -12.46 -24.79
C ASN A 20 14.97 -12.64 -26.29
N LYS A 21 15.21 -13.87 -26.75
CA LYS A 21 15.41 -14.15 -28.19
C LYS A 21 14.13 -13.87 -28.97
N LEU A 22 12.97 -14.20 -28.40
CA LEU A 22 11.68 -13.89 -29.02
C LEU A 22 11.45 -12.38 -29.11
N ARG A 23 11.78 -11.62 -28.07
CA ARG A 23 11.69 -10.14 -28.12
C ARG A 23 12.65 -9.55 -29.16
N GLU A 24 13.89 -10.02 -29.22
CA GLU A 24 14.86 -9.57 -30.22
C GLU A 24 14.41 -9.90 -31.65
N SER A 25 13.91 -11.13 -31.88
CA SER A 25 13.35 -11.52 -33.17
C SER A 25 12.13 -10.67 -33.53
N SER A 26 11.29 -10.36 -32.55
CA SER A 26 10.11 -9.50 -32.73
C SER A 26 10.51 -8.07 -33.10
N TYR A 27 11.59 -7.55 -32.51
CA TYR A 27 12.15 -6.25 -32.87
C TYR A 27 12.59 -6.21 -34.33
N HIS A 28 13.39 -7.17 -34.77
CA HIS A 28 13.85 -7.23 -36.16
C HIS A 28 12.70 -7.39 -37.16
N LEU A 29 11.67 -8.17 -36.82
CA LEU A 29 10.50 -8.33 -37.68
C LEU A 29 9.69 -7.03 -37.82
N LEU A 30 9.53 -6.25 -36.75
CA LEU A 30 8.86 -4.96 -36.81
C LEU A 30 9.69 -3.89 -37.51
N ASP A 31 11.01 -3.91 -37.36
CA ASP A 31 11.94 -3.04 -38.08
C ASP A 31 11.81 -3.27 -39.59
N MET A 32 11.89 -4.54 -40.02
CA MET A 32 11.67 -4.90 -41.42
C MET A 32 10.26 -4.55 -41.90
N ALA A 33 9.23 -4.73 -41.09
CA ALA A 33 7.86 -4.38 -41.46
C ALA A 33 7.70 -2.86 -41.64
N ASN A 34 8.24 -2.06 -40.73
CA ASN A 34 8.20 -0.61 -40.78
C ASN A 34 8.85 -0.05 -42.06
N ASP A 35 9.93 -0.69 -42.54
CA ASP A 35 10.62 -0.28 -43.76
C ASP A 35 9.92 -0.70 -45.07
N ASN A 36 9.09 -1.75 -45.02
CA ASN A 36 8.57 -2.42 -46.22
C ASN A 36 7.04 -2.39 -46.35
N GLN A 37 6.31 -1.87 -45.36
CA GLN A 37 4.86 -1.72 -45.40
C GLN A 37 4.36 -0.66 -44.40
N ASP A 38 3.19 -0.09 -44.67
CA ASP A 38 2.51 0.77 -43.72
C ASP A 38 2.08 -0.04 -42.49
N ILE A 39 2.44 0.46 -41.31
CA ILE A 39 2.05 -0.11 -40.02
C ILE A 39 1.10 0.83 -39.30
N SER A 40 0.13 0.27 -38.55
CA SER A 40 -0.82 1.10 -37.82
C SER A 40 -0.12 1.88 -36.70
N GLU A 41 -0.68 3.04 -36.36
CA GLU A 41 -0.11 3.94 -35.34
C GLU A 41 0.10 3.25 -33.99
N GLY A 42 -0.78 2.31 -33.61
CA GLY A 42 -0.63 1.53 -32.39
C GLY A 42 0.64 0.66 -32.39
N ILE A 43 0.90 -0.04 -33.51
CA ILE A 43 2.10 -0.88 -33.67
C ILE A 43 3.35 0.01 -33.75
N PHE A 44 3.28 1.10 -34.51
CA PHE A 44 4.38 2.06 -34.64
C PHE A 44 4.80 2.63 -33.29
N ASN A 45 3.85 3.09 -32.47
CA ASN A 45 4.14 3.61 -31.14
C ASN A 45 4.80 2.56 -30.23
N ILE A 46 4.35 1.30 -30.29
CA ILE A 46 4.98 0.21 -29.53
C ILE A 46 6.42 -0.05 -30.00
N PHE A 47 6.64 -0.05 -31.31
CA PHE A 47 7.97 -0.23 -31.89
C PHE A 47 8.93 0.90 -31.51
N GLU A 48 8.49 2.16 -31.57
CA GLU A 48 9.30 3.32 -31.20
C GLU A 48 9.65 3.33 -29.69
N LEU A 49 8.74 2.87 -28.81
CA LEU A 49 9.07 2.65 -27.39
C LEU A 49 10.19 1.62 -27.22
N GLU A 50 10.17 0.55 -28.00
CA GLU A 50 11.20 -0.49 -27.97
C GLU A 50 12.54 0.02 -28.53
N LYS A 51 12.50 0.79 -29.62
CA LYS A 51 13.68 1.46 -30.20
C LYS A 51 14.35 2.42 -29.21
N ALA A 52 13.55 3.24 -28.51
CA ALA A 52 14.05 4.10 -27.44
C ALA A 52 14.68 3.27 -26.30
N SER A 53 14.06 2.15 -25.94
CA SER A 53 14.59 1.23 -24.93
C SER A 53 15.93 0.63 -25.35
N HIS A 54 16.09 0.28 -26.63
CA HIS A 54 17.34 -0.22 -27.17
C HIS A 54 18.44 0.85 -27.16
N ALA A 55 18.15 2.08 -27.58
CA ALA A 55 19.09 3.19 -27.59
C ALA A 55 19.67 3.49 -26.19
N ILE A 56 18.84 3.42 -25.15
CA ILE A 56 19.27 3.56 -23.75
C ILE A 56 20.22 2.43 -23.34
N ARG A 57 19.88 1.17 -23.66
CA ARG A 57 20.68 -0.01 -23.27
C ARG A 57 22.06 -0.04 -23.91
N SER A 58 22.16 0.47 -25.14
CA SER A 58 23.40 0.48 -25.90
C SER A 58 24.30 1.68 -25.60
N TYR A 59 23.92 2.54 -24.63
CA TYR A 59 24.67 3.73 -24.22
C TYR A 59 25.07 4.67 -25.38
N TYR A 60 24.24 4.74 -26.42
CA TYR A 60 24.49 5.64 -27.55
C TYR A 60 24.34 7.11 -27.13
N LEU A 61 24.93 8.02 -27.93
CA LEU A 61 24.75 9.48 -27.83
C LEU A 61 23.26 9.89 -27.71
N GLU A 62 22.36 9.05 -28.22
CA GLU A 62 20.91 9.26 -28.27
C GLU A 62 20.16 8.85 -26.99
N ALA A 63 20.82 8.24 -25.99
CA ALA A 63 20.17 7.76 -24.77
C ALA A 63 19.38 8.86 -24.05
N LYS A 64 19.86 10.11 -24.07
CA LYS A 64 19.15 11.26 -23.51
C LYS A 64 17.84 11.56 -24.26
N CYS A 65 17.87 11.59 -25.59
CA CYS A 65 16.67 11.80 -26.41
C CYS A 65 15.66 10.66 -26.22
N ALA A 66 16.14 9.42 -26.14
CA ALA A 66 15.31 8.26 -25.85
C ALA A 66 14.63 8.36 -24.47
N ILE A 67 15.34 8.81 -23.43
CA ILE A 67 14.74 9.04 -22.11
C ILE A 67 13.66 10.13 -22.16
N VAL A 68 13.92 11.25 -22.85
CA VAL A 68 12.92 12.32 -23.01
C VAL A 68 11.66 11.80 -23.73
N TYR A 69 11.85 10.99 -24.79
CA TYR A 69 10.76 10.34 -25.49
C TYR A 69 9.94 9.41 -24.58
N LEU A 70 10.61 8.53 -23.81
CA LEU A 70 9.93 7.65 -22.85
C LEU A 70 9.20 8.45 -21.76
N LEU A 71 9.77 9.57 -21.29
CA LEU A 71 9.12 10.45 -20.33
C LEU A 71 7.81 11.03 -20.88
N GLU A 72 7.83 11.55 -22.11
CA GLU A 72 6.65 12.10 -22.77
C GLU A 72 5.56 11.04 -22.97
N LYS A 73 5.94 9.87 -23.50
CA LYS A 73 4.98 8.79 -23.76
C LYS A 73 4.35 8.25 -22.47
N THR A 74 5.15 8.02 -21.43
CA THR A 74 4.62 7.55 -20.13
C THR A 74 3.77 8.59 -19.42
N LYS A 75 4.06 9.90 -19.60
CA LYS A 75 3.19 10.98 -19.13
C LYS A 75 1.80 10.92 -19.79
N ASN A 76 1.74 10.48 -21.05
CA ASN A 76 0.50 10.31 -21.82
C ASN A 76 -0.15 8.92 -21.62
N GLY A 77 0.16 8.22 -20.53
CA GLY A 77 -0.49 6.93 -20.21
C GLY A 77 0.11 5.69 -20.88
N HIS A 78 1.17 5.84 -21.70
CA HIS A 78 1.76 4.67 -22.37
C HIS A 78 2.49 3.77 -21.38
N ARG A 79 2.41 2.46 -21.62
CA ARG A 79 3.10 1.43 -20.84
C ARG A 79 4.52 1.25 -21.36
N LEU A 80 5.46 0.95 -20.47
CA LEU A 80 6.80 0.52 -20.86
C LEU A 80 6.83 -0.96 -21.23
N THR A 81 7.68 -1.31 -22.20
CA THR A 81 7.99 -2.70 -22.53
C THR A 81 8.89 -3.32 -21.45
N ILE A 82 9.04 -4.65 -21.48
CA ILE A 82 9.97 -5.37 -20.59
C ILE A 82 11.39 -4.84 -20.78
N ASN A 83 11.80 -4.61 -22.02
CA ASN A 83 13.13 -4.09 -22.33
C ASN A 83 13.28 -2.61 -21.93
N GLY A 84 12.20 -1.82 -21.95
CA GLY A 84 12.18 -0.47 -21.38
C GLY A 84 12.51 -0.46 -19.89
N PHE A 85 11.90 -1.33 -19.09
CA PHE A 85 12.28 -1.45 -17.67
C PHE A 85 13.74 -1.88 -17.49
N ARG A 86 14.22 -2.84 -18.30
CA ARG A 86 15.63 -3.28 -18.26
C ARG A 86 16.58 -2.13 -18.60
N ALA A 87 16.23 -1.29 -19.57
CA ALA A 87 16.98 -0.12 -19.97
C ALA A 87 17.11 0.89 -18.81
N LEU A 88 15.98 1.25 -18.20
CA LEU A 88 15.96 2.15 -17.04
C LEU A 88 16.77 1.58 -15.86
N ALA A 89 16.70 0.28 -15.63
CA ALA A 89 17.47 -0.38 -14.58
C ALA A 89 18.99 -0.25 -14.79
N GLN A 90 19.48 -0.17 -16.03
CA GLN A 90 20.90 0.00 -16.32
C GLN A 90 21.38 1.43 -16.03
N VAL A 91 20.54 2.43 -16.25
CA VAL A 91 20.92 3.85 -16.12
C VAL A 91 20.58 4.47 -14.75
N ILE A 92 19.67 3.88 -13.97
CA ILE A 92 19.23 4.44 -12.67
C ILE A 92 20.35 4.62 -11.62
N ASN A 93 21.52 4.03 -11.80
CA ASN A 93 22.67 4.20 -10.90
C ASN A 93 23.83 4.96 -11.55
N THR A 94 23.65 5.48 -12.76
CA THR A 94 24.71 6.18 -13.49
C THR A 94 24.74 7.66 -13.11
N PRO A 95 25.91 8.22 -12.70
CA PRO A 95 26.01 9.62 -12.27
C PRO A 95 25.70 10.66 -13.36
N TRP A 96 25.78 10.23 -14.63
CA TRP A 96 25.82 11.12 -15.80
C TRP A 96 24.47 11.34 -16.47
N ILE A 97 23.43 10.59 -16.09
CA ILE A 97 22.12 10.64 -16.74
C ILE A 97 21.02 10.77 -15.71
N ILE A 98 20.40 11.95 -15.69
CA ILE A 98 18.94 12.11 -15.60
C ILE A 98 18.27 11.24 -14.52
N ASP A 99 18.76 11.35 -13.29
CA ASP A 99 18.13 10.66 -12.16
C ASP A 99 16.65 11.05 -12.03
N ASN A 100 16.39 12.35 -12.18
CA ASN A 100 15.06 12.89 -12.06
C ASN A 100 14.11 12.42 -13.16
N ASP A 101 14.51 12.33 -14.43
CA ASP A 101 13.56 11.88 -15.46
C ASP A 101 13.36 10.37 -15.47
N VAL A 102 14.36 9.56 -15.09
CA VAL A 102 14.13 8.13 -14.85
C VAL A 102 13.14 7.94 -13.69
N LEU A 103 13.29 8.69 -12.60
CA LEU A 103 12.34 8.67 -11.49
C LEU A 103 10.94 9.14 -11.93
N LYS A 104 10.83 10.20 -12.74
CA LYS A 104 9.54 10.66 -13.29
C LYS A 104 8.91 9.62 -14.22
N ILE A 105 9.69 8.94 -15.05
CA ILE A 105 9.19 7.83 -15.88
C ILE A 105 8.62 6.74 -14.98
N LEU A 106 9.35 6.33 -13.94
CA LEU A 106 8.89 5.32 -12.98
C LEU A 106 7.67 5.77 -12.17
N LEU A 107 7.60 7.05 -11.85
CA LEU A 107 6.42 7.66 -11.23
C LEU A 107 5.21 7.63 -12.19
N ASN A 108 5.39 7.98 -13.46
CA ASN A 108 4.33 7.94 -14.46
C ASN A 108 3.79 6.52 -14.65
N VAL A 109 4.66 5.54 -14.89
CA VAL A 109 4.21 4.15 -15.12
C VAL A 109 3.54 3.57 -13.89
N SER A 110 4.03 3.87 -12.68
CA SER A 110 3.37 3.42 -11.45
C SER A 110 2.04 4.15 -11.21
N ASN A 111 1.91 5.44 -11.52
CA ASN A 111 0.62 6.16 -11.50
C ASN A 111 -0.38 5.54 -12.50
N ASN A 112 0.09 5.08 -13.65
CA ASN A 112 -0.72 4.45 -14.70
C ASN A 112 -1.09 2.98 -14.40
N GLY A 113 -0.82 2.49 -13.18
CA GLY A 113 -1.17 1.13 -12.78
C GLY A 113 -0.19 0.05 -13.24
N GLN A 114 0.92 0.41 -13.89
CA GLN A 114 1.88 -0.59 -14.37
C GLN A 114 2.77 -1.11 -13.22
N ILE A 115 2.96 -2.43 -13.20
CA ILE A 115 3.81 -3.14 -12.24
C ILE A 115 5.29 -2.83 -12.52
N ILE A 116 6.01 -2.30 -11.53
CA ILE A 116 7.47 -2.10 -11.62
C ILE A 116 8.20 -3.41 -11.25
N PRO A 117 9.14 -3.90 -12.09
CA PRO A 117 9.91 -5.11 -11.80
C PRO A 117 10.67 -5.07 -10.46
N ILE A 118 10.70 -6.21 -9.77
CA ILE A 118 11.24 -6.34 -8.41
C ILE A 118 12.73 -5.96 -8.32
N ASP A 119 13.51 -6.23 -9.36
CA ASP A 119 14.92 -5.88 -9.45
C ASP A 119 15.12 -4.35 -9.50
N LEU A 120 14.25 -3.65 -10.22
CA LEU A 120 14.24 -2.19 -10.29
C LEU A 120 13.76 -1.57 -8.97
N VAL A 121 12.74 -2.16 -8.33
CA VAL A 121 12.34 -1.79 -6.96
C VAL A 121 13.51 -1.98 -5.99
N GLY A 122 14.30 -3.05 -6.13
CA GLY A 122 15.51 -3.27 -5.35
C GLY A 122 16.56 -2.18 -5.54
N LYS A 123 16.76 -1.71 -6.78
CA LYS A 123 17.66 -0.58 -7.08
C LYS A 123 17.16 0.73 -6.46
N LEU A 124 15.87 1.05 -6.62
CA LEU A 124 15.23 2.20 -5.96
C LEU A 124 15.39 2.15 -4.44
N THR A 125 15.15 0.98 -3.86
CA THR A 125 15.27 0.74 -2.42
C THR A 125 16.69 1.03 -1.92
N ARG A 126 17.73 0.64 -2.67
CA ARG A 126 19.12 0.94 -2.28
C ARG A 126 19.40 2.44 -2.25
N ARG A 127 18.86 3.20 -3.21
CA ARG A 127 19.04 4.65 -3.34
C ARG A 127 18.19 5.48 -2.38
N PHE A 128 17.06 4.96 -1.95
CA PHE A 128 16.21 5.65 -0.98
C PHE A 128 16.93 5.85 0.36
N ASN A 129 17.06 7.12 0.78
CA ASN A 129 17.60 7.55 2.05
C ASN A 129 16.44 7.96 2.99
N PRO A 130 16.18 7.19 4.07
CA PRO A 130 15.10 7.50 5.02
C PRO A 130 15.19 8.87 5.69
N CYS A 131 16.38 9.48 5.73
CA CYS A 131 16.63 10.77 6.37
C CYS A 131 16.50 11.97 5.41
N SER A 132 16.23 11.74 4.12
CA SER A 132 16.15 12.79 3.11
C SER A 132 14.72 13.01 2.62
N GLU A 133 14.42 14.22 2.15
CA GLU A 133 13.14 14.58 1.56
C GLU A 133 13.04 14.05 0.12
N GLN A 134 12.69 12.78 -0.02
CA GLN A 134 12.64 12.07 -1.30
C GLN A 134 11.20 11.72 -1.68
N TYR A 135 10.35 12.74 -1.86
CA TYR A 135 8.90 12.58 -2.10
C TYR A 135 8.58 11.70 -3.32
N ASP A 136 9.34 11.81 -4.41
CA ASP A 136 9.11 10.99 -5.62
C ASP A 136 9.32 9.50 -5.34
N PHE A 137 10.33 9.14 -4.53
CA PHE A 137 10.52 7.75 -4.11
C PHE A 137 9.34 7.24 -3.30
N VAL A 138 8.90 8.03 -2.30
CA VAL A 138 7.76 7.67 -1.44
C VAL A 138 6.50 7.49 -2.28
N ARG A 139 6.26 8.37 -3.26
CA ARG A 139 5.10 8.28 -4.16
C ARG A 139 5.16 7.07 -5.08
N ILE A 140 6.33 6.73 -5.62
CA ILE A 140 6.52 5.49 -6.39
C ILE A 140 6.19 4.29 -5.50
N PHE A 141 6.70 4.24 -4.27
CA PHE A 141 6.44 3.13 -3.35
C PHE A 141 4.97 3.03 -2.92
N GLU A 142 4.29 4.16 -2.73
CA GLU A 142 2.84 4.19 -2.50
C GLU A 142 2.07 3.60 -3.68
N ASN A 143 2.46 3.95 -4.91
CA ASN A 143 1.85 3.41 -6.12
C ASN A 143 2.08 1.90 -6.28
N LEU A 144 3.24 1.37 -5.85
CA LEU A 144 3.45 -0.08 -5.81
C LEU A 144 2.33 -0.76 -5.01
N VAL A 145 2.06 -0.24 -3.81
CA VAL A 145 0.98 -0.79 -2.97
C VAL A 145 -0.37 -0.61 -3.66
N LYS A 146 -0.71 0.58 -4.17
CA LYS A 146 -1.98 0.83 -4.88
C LYS A 146 -2.19 -0.19 -6.01
N ASN A 147 -1.13 -0.50 -6.75
CA ASN A 147 -1.13 -1.46 -7.88
C ASN A 147 -1.05 -2.94 -7.46
N ASN A 148 -1.36 -3.25 -6.19
CA ASN A 148 -1.33 -4.62 -5.64
C ASN A 148 0.05 -5.29 -5.67
N GLN A 149 1.13 -4.50 -5.70
CA GLN A 149 2.49 -5.04 -5.54
C GLN A 149 2.87 -5.07 -4.06
N ASP A 150 3.47 -6.18 -3.65
CA ASP A 150 4.00 -6.34 -2.29
C ASP A 150 5.27 -5.51 -2.09
N ILE A 151 5.40 -4.89 -0.91
CA ILE A 151 6.62 -4.17 -0.53
C ILE A 151 7.70 -5.17 -0.12
N PRO A 152 8.90 -5.14 -0.73
CA PRO A 152 10.01 -5.98 -0.31
C PRO A 152 10.44 -5.69 1.13
N SER A 153 10.86 -6.70 1.88
CA SER A 153 11.25 -6.55 3.30
C SER A 153 12.31 -5.48 3.55
N GLN A 154 13.29 -5.34 2.64
CA GLN A 154 14.32 -4.31 2.71
C GLN A 154 13.73 -2.89 2.57
N LEU A 155 12.74 -2.72 1.69
CA LEU A 155 12.05 -1.44 1.51
C LEU A 155 11.17 -1.14 2.73
N SER A 156 10.43 -2.12 3.23
CA SER A 156 9.63 -1.99 4.46
C SER A 156 10.48 -1.56 5.66
N SER A 157 11.68 -2.11 5.81
CA SER A 157 12.65 -1.70 6.85
C SER A 157 13.08 -0.23 6.69
N LYS A 158 13.38 0.22 5.47
CA LYS A 158 13.74 1.61 5.20
C LYS A 158 12.57 2.58 5.42
N LEU A 159 11.37 2.22 4.98
CA LEU A 159 10.15 3.00 5.22
C LEU A 159 9.86 3.11 6.73
N THR A 160 10.07 2.04 7.49
CA THR A 160 9.91 2.07 8.96
C THR A 160 10.88 3.05 9.64
N LYS A 161 12.09 3.22 9.09
CA LYS A 161 13.04 4.26 9.54
C LYS A 161 12.59 5.65 9.11
N ALA A 162 12.05 5.78 7.90
CA ALA A 162 11.59 7.05 7.33
C ALA A 162 10.41 7.67 8.11
N LEU A 163 9.65 6.88 8.88
CA LEU A 163 8.62 7.40 9.81
C LEU A 163 9.18 8.37 10.87
N GLU A 164 10.48 8.33 11.16
CA GLU A 164 11.08 9.30 12.08
C GLU A 164 11.31 10.66 11.43
N ASN A 165 11.41 10.74 10.10
CA ASN A 165 11.59 11.98 9.35
C ASN A 165 10.26 12.75 9.26
N PRO A 166 10.11 13.92 9.91
CA PRO A 166 8.85 14.67 9.94
C PRO A 166 8.33 15.08 8.56
N SER A 167 9.23 15.39 7.62
CA SER A 167 8.86 15.93 6.30
C SER A 167 8.12 14.92 5.42
N ILE A 168 8.48 13.64 5.52
CA ILE A 168 7.88 12.55 4.71
C ILE A 168 7.03 11.57 5.53
N ARG A 169 6.89 11.81 6.85
CA ARG A 169 6.26 10.87 7.79
C ARG A 169 4.85 10.49 7.37
N ASP A 170 4.03 11.48 7.04
CA ASP A 170 2.61 11.27 6.74
C ASP A 170 2.42 10.49 5.42
N GLN A 171 3.26 10.75 4.43
CA GLN A 171 3.27 10.04 3.14
C GLN A 171 3.79 8.61 3.30
N VAL A 172 4.80 8.38 4.14
CA VAL A 172 5.25 7.02 4.47
C VAL A 172 4.18 6.26 5.27
N LEU A 173 3.47 6.95 6.17
CA LEU A 173 2.39 6.35 6.95
C LEU A 173 1.23 5.92 6.04
N SER A 174 0.91 6.68 4.98
CA SER A 174 -0.12 6.29 4.02
C SER A 174 0.19 4.96 3.32
N ILE A 175 1.47 4.69 3.01
CA ILE A 175 1.90 3.41 2.46
C ILE A 175 1.53 2.25 3.40
N PHE A 176 1.83 2.39 4.69
CA PHE A 176 1.49 1.36 5.68
C PHE A 176 -0.01 1.23 5.94
N LEU A 177 -0.78 2.31 5.80
CA LEU A 177 -2.24 2.23 5.84
C LEU A 177 -2.77 1.39 4.68
N LEU A 178 -2.26 1.61 3.47
CA LEU A 178 -2.64 0.83 2.29
C LEU A 178 -2.26 -0.65 2.45
N GLU A 179 -1.07 -0.96 2.99
CA GLU A 179 -0.70 -2.34 3.30
C GLU A 179 -1.64 -2.97 4.33
N GLY A 180 -1.98 -2.23 5.39
CA GLY A 180 -2.90 -2.67 6.43
C GLY A 180 -4.30 -2.99 5.91
N GLN A 181 -4.81 -2.18 4.98
CA GLN A 181 -6.10 -2.40 4.31
C GLN A 181 -6.12 -3.62 3.40
N LYS A 182 -4.96 -4.04 2.87
CA LYS A 182 -4.79 -5.26 2.05
C LYS A 182 -4.47 -6.49 2.90
N ASP A 183 -4.83 -6.42 4.18
CA ASP A 183 -4.58 -7.46 5.14
C ASP A 183 -3.11 -7.89 5.28
N LYS A 184 -2.14 -7.01 5.01
CA LYS A 184 -0.74 -7.26 5.39
C LYS A 184 -0.54 -7.10 6.89
N LYS A 185 0.45 -7.83 7.43
CA LYS A 185 0.82 -7.76 8.85
C LYS A 185 1.75 -6.57 9.08
N LEU A 186 1.30 -5.60 9.84
CA LEU A 186 2.05 -4.42 10.26
C LEU A 186 2.91 -4.73 11.50
N SER A 187 3.97 -3.97 11.72
CA SER A 187 4.73 -4.06 12.98
C SER A 187 4.03 -3.27 14.09
N ALA A 188 4.27 -3.64 15.36
CA ALA A 188 3.73 -2.90 16.51
C ALA A 188 4.11 -1.40 16.47
N LYS A 189 5.35 -1.09 16.04
CA LYS A 189 5.82 0.29 15.87
C LYS A 189 4.96 1.08 14.87
N ILE A 190 4.57 0.46 13.75
CA ILE A 190 3.72 1.09 12.73
C ILE A 190 2.31 1.30 13.30
N ILE A 191 1.76 0.30 13.98
CA ILE A 191 0.44 0.40 14.64
C ILE A 191 0.43 1.54 15.66
N ASP A 192 1.49 1.67 16.46
CA ASP A 192 1.62 2.77 17.42
C ASP A 192 1.62 4.14 16.73
N LYS A 193 2.34 4.31 15.61
CA LYS A 193 2.35 5.56 14.83
C LYS A 193 0.99 5.86 14.18
N ILE A 194 0.26 4.84 13.72
CA ILE A 194 -1.11 4.97 13.20
C ILE A 194 -2.03 5.48 14.31
N LEU A 195 -1.95 4.90 15.51
CA LEU A 195 -2.73 5.29 16.68
C LEU A 195 -2.38 6.70 17.16
N ASP A 196 -1.09 7.07 17.19
CA ASP A 196 -0.65 8.41 17.57
C ASP A 196 -1.23 9.48 16.63
N LYS A 197 -1.19 9.22 15.32
CA LYS A 197 -1.72 10.15 14.31
C LYS A 197 -3.25 10.26 14.38
N PHE A 198 -3.94 9.17 14.70
CA PHE A 198 -5.39 9.08 14.67
C PHE A 198 -6.11 10.21 15.43
N PHE A 199 -5.64 10.52 16.64
CA PHE A 199 -6.27 11.54 17.50
C PHE A 199 -6.16 12.97 16.95
N SER A 200 -5.28 13.22 15.97
CA SER A 200 -5.13 14.51 15.31
C SER A 200 -5.97 14.67 14.03
N ILE A 201 -6.62 13.60 13.57
CA ILE A 201 -7.35 13.59 12.29
C ILE A 201 -8.71 14.27 12.48
N LYS A 202 -8.95 15.32 11.70
CA LYS A 202 -10.25 16.03 11.66
C LYS A 202 -11.12 15.63 10.47
N ASN A 203 -10.51 15.15 9.39
CA ASN A 203 -11.22 14.77 8.18
C ASN A 203 -11.82 13.36 8.32
N SER A 204 -13.15 13.25 8.23
CA SER A 204 -13.87 11.98 8.43
C SER A 204 -13.46 10.90 7.43
N PHE A 205 -13.28 11.25 6.15
CA PHE A 205 -12.82 10.29 5.13
C PHE A 205 -11.45 9.69 5.48
N ILE A 206 -10.50 10.53 5.92
CA ILE A 206 -9.19 10.04 6.37
C ILE A 206 -9.34 9.19 7.64
N MET A 207 -10.18 9.62 8.59
CA MET A 207 -10.43 8.88 9.83
C MET A 207 -10.93 7.46 9.55
N GLU A 208 -11.84 7.29 8.59
CA GLU A 208 -12.33 5.97 8.16
C GLU A 208 -11.22 5.06 7.65
N GLN A 209 -10.23 5.60 6.90
CA GLN A 209 -9.11 4.80 6.38
C GLN A 209 -8.27 4.22 7.53
N TYR A 210 -8.03 5.02 8.58
CA TYR A 210 -7.32 4.58 9.77
C TYR A 210 -8.13 3.56 10.58
N LEU A 211 -9.44 3.79 10.75
CA LEU A 211 -10.34 2.84 11.41
C LEU A 211 -10.37 1.49 10.70
N SER A 212 -10.37 1.50 9.36
CA SER A 212 -10.31 0.28 8.54
C SER A 212 -9.07 -0.56 8.88
N VAL A 213 -7.90 0.09 8.97
CA VAL A 213 -6.65 -0.58 9.33
C VAL A 213 -6.69 -1.11 10.76
N MET A 214 -7.21 -0.31 11.71
CA MET A 214 -7.36 -0.77 13.10
C MET A 214 -8.26 -2.00 13.19
N CYS A 215 -9.37 -2.02 12.45
CA CYS A 215 -10.27 -3.17 12.36
C CYS A 215 -9.56 -4.40 11.78
N SER A 216 -8.82 -4.27 10.67
CA SER A 216 -8.04 -5.40 10.11
C SER A 216 -6.98 -5.92 11.10
N VAL A 217 -6.33 -5.03 11.87
CA VAL A 217 -5.36 -5.40 12.91
C VAL A 217 -6.02 -6.25 14.00
N ILE A 218 -7.20 -5.86 14.50
CA ILE A 218 -7.89 -6.62 15.55
C ILE A 218 -8.60 -7.87 15.01
N GLU A 219 -8.95 -7.95 13.73
CA GLU A 219 -9.52 -9.17 13.17
C GLU A 219 -8.52 -10.33 13.13
N LYS A 220 -7.23 -10.02 12.91
CA LYS A 220 -6.18 -11.04 12.78
C LYS A 220 -5.71 -11.58 14.13
N LYS A 221 -6.00 -12.86 14.37
CA LYS A 221 -5.55 -13.61 15.58
C LYS A 221 -4.02 -13.58 15.74
N ASP A 222 -3.27 -13.56 14.63
CA ASP A 222 -1.81 -13.71 14.62
C ASP A 222 -1.03 -12.48 15.09
N TYR A 223 -1.69 -11.33 15.31
CA TYR A 223 -1.04 -10.19 15.98
C TYR A 223 -0.84 -10.45 17.46
N PHE A 224 -1.74 -11.25 18.05
CA PHE A 224 -1.82 -11.50 19.48
C PHE A 224 -1.59 -12.98 19.82
N ALA A 225 -1.51 -13.85 18.80
CA ALA A 225 -1.17 -15.25 18.96
C ALA A 225 0.28 -15.41 19.46
N THR A 226 0.39 -16.17 20.54
CA THR A 226 1.66 -16.54 21.15
C THR A 226 2.26 -17.70 20.35
N ASP A 227 3.15 -17.36 19.43
CA ASP A 227 4.03 -18.37 18.83
C ASP A 227 4.84 -19.05 19.96
N ARG A 228 5.07 -20.36 19.86
CA ARG A 228 5.62 -21.24 20.93
C ARG A 228 7.11 -20.98 21.26
N LYS A 229 7.59 -19.73 21.26
CA LYS A 229 8.87 -19.35 21.84
C LYS A 229 8.70 -18.91 23.30
N SER A 230 9.83 -18.79 23.99
CA SER A 230 10.03 -18.73 25.45
C SER A 230 8.91 -18.07 26.28
N LEU A 231 8.72 -18.53 27.52
CA LEU A 231 7.71 -18.00 28.45
C LEU A 231 7.83 -16.47 28.66
N LEU A 232 9.04 -15.93 28.64
CA LEU A 232 9.29 -14.49 28.73
C LEU A 232 8.79 -13.76 27.47
N ASP A 233 9.05 -14.29 26.27
CA ASP A 233 8.51 -13.75 25.03
C ASP A 233 6.98 -13.77 25.02
N ARG A 234 6.36 -14.81 25.60
CA ARG A 234 4.91 -14.88 25.77
C ARG A 234 4.38 -13.77 26.66
N ILE A 235 5.00 -13.52 27.81
CA ILE A 235 4.55 -12.49 28.76
C ILE A 235 4.72 -11.10 28.16
N LEU A 236 5.87 -10.81 27.54
CA LEU A 236 6.15 -9.52 26.90
C LEU A 236 5.21 -9.25 25.71
N ARG A 237 4.93 -10.26 24.88
CA ARG A 237 3.97 -10.15 23.77
C ARG A 237 2.53 -10.00 24.27
N ARG A 238 2.16 -10.69 25.35
CA ARG A 238 0.83 -10.56 25.96
C ARG A 238 0.59 -9.17 26.53
N ASN A 239 1.60 -8.57 27.17
CA ASN A 239 1.50 -7.22 27.72
C ASN A 239 1.48 -6.13 26.63
N SER A 240 2.31 -6.27 25.60
CA SER A 240 2.29 -5.34 24.45
C SER A 240 1.00 -5.46 23.63
N GLY A 241 0.49 -6.68 23.43
CA GLY A 241 -0.79 -6.94 22.78
C GLY A 241 -1.98 -6.31 23.52
N LYS A 242 -2.03 -6.48 24.85
CA LYS A 242 -3.04 -5.83 25.70
C LYS A 242 -2.98 -4.30 25.61
N LYS A 243 -1.77 -3.73 25.60
CA LYS A 243 -1.57 -2.28 25.45
C LYS A 243 -2.11 -1.77 24.10
N ILE A 244 -1.79 -2.46 23.00
CA ILE A 244 -2.30 -2.11 21.66
C ILE A 244 -3.83 -2.19 21.62
N ILE A 245 -4.42 -3.28 22.14
CA ILE A 245 -5.87 -3.44 22.21
C ILE A 245 -6.53 -2.29 22.98
N ALA A 246 -6.00 -1.94 24.15
CA ALA A 246 -6.52 -0.83 24.94
C ALA A 246 -6.45 0.50 24.16
N ARG A 247 -5.33 0.79 23.48
CA ARG A 247 -5.19 1.99 22.65
C ARG A 247 -6.16 2.00 21.46
N ILE A 248 -6.36 0.85 20.81
CA ILE A 248 -7.34 0.73 19.72
C ILE A 248 -8.75 0.97 20.26
N GLN A 249 -9.10 0.42 21.42
CA GLN A 249 -10.38 0.70 22.07
C GLN A 249 -10.55 2.22 22.33
N THR A 250 -9.53 2.89 22.87
CA THR A 250 -9.57 4.35 23.05
C THR A 250 -9.79 5.10 21.73
N ALA A 251 -9.12 4.70 20.65
CA ALA A 251 -9.29 5.30 19.33
C ALA A 251 -10.70 5.07 18.76
N LEU A 252 -11.24 3.85 18.88
CA LEU A 252 -12.60 3.53 18.45
C LEU A 252 -13.63 4.36 19.21
N VAL A 253 -13.48 4.47 20.53
CA VAL A 253 -14.37 5.30 21.37
C VAL A 253 -14.26 6.78 21.04
N HIS A 254 -13.05 7.26 20.72
CA HIS A 254 -12.84 8.63 20.25
C HIS A 254 -13.61 8.89 18.93
N ALA A 255 -13.62 7.93 18.01
CA ALA A 255 -14.32 8.05 16.73
C ALA A 255 -15.85 8.12 16.86
N LEU A 256 -16.42 7.60 17.95
CA LEU A 256 -17.86 7.69 18.23
C LEU A 256 -18.33 9.12 18.53
N LYS A 257 -17.41 10.05 18.84
CA LYS A 257 -17.72 11.45 19.13
C LYS A 257 -17.86 12.32 17.88
N THR A 258 -17.76 11.74 16.69
CA THR A 258 -17.95 12.46 15.43
C THR A 258 -19.43 12.43 15.03
N ASP A 259 -19.85 13.36 14.18
CA ASP A 259 -21.23 13.36 13.63
C ASP A 259 -21.36 12.50 12.35
N ASN A 260 -20.28 11.87 11.89
CA ASN A 260 -20.27 11.08 10.66
C ASN A 260 -20.71 9.63 10.94
N GLN A 261 -21.85 9.24 10.35
CA GLN A 261 -22.45 7.92 10.55
C GLN A 261 -21.58 6.75 10.07
N ASP A 262 -20.78 6.93 9.02
CA ASP A 262 -19.90 5.89 8.48
C ASP A 262 -18.70 5.64 9.39
N VAL A 263 -18.12 6.72 9.93
CA VAL A 263 -17.09 6.67 10.99
C VAL A 263 -17.63 5.96 12.23
N ILE A 264 -18.82 6.36 12.71
CA ILE A 264 -19.49 5.75 13.86
C ILE A 264 -19.70 4.24 13.63
N ARG A 265 -20.26 3.86 12.48
CA ARG A 265 -20.54 2.46 12.15
C ARG A 265 -19.28 1.62 12.13
N LYS A 266 -18.20 2.13 11.51
CA LYS A 266 -16.88 1.45 11.51
C LYS A 266 -16.34 1.30 12.93
N ALA A 267 -16.46 2.32 13.76
CA ALA A 267 -16.00 2.28 15.16
C ALA A 267 -16.77 1.24 15.98
N ILE A 268 -18.09 1.16 15.84
CA ILE A 268 -18.93 0.15 16.50
C ILE A 268 -18.56 -1.26 16.04
N ASN A 269 -18.37 -1.46 14.73
CA ASN A 269 -17.91 -2.75 14.21
C ASN A 269 -16.55 -3.16 14.81
N GLY A 270 -15.61 -2.23 14.90
CA GLY A 270 -14.33 -2.46 15.57
C GLY A 270 -14.50 -2.87 17.05
N LEU A 271 -15.38 -2.18 17.79
CA LEU A 271 -15.66 -2.52 19.19
C LEU A 271 -16.32 -3.90 19.32
N LYS A 272 -17.25 -4.26 18.44
CA LYS A 272 -17.84 -5.61 18.38
C LYS A 272 -16.78 -6.68 18.17
N ILE A 273 -15.80 -6.43 17.29
CA ILE A 273 -14.68 -7.35 17.05
C ILE A 273 -13.81 -7.48 18.32
N LEU A 274 -13.53 -6.37 19.01
CA LEU A 274 -12.77 -6.39 20.28
C LEU A 274 -13.47 -7.23 21.35
N VAL A 275 -14.76 -7.01 21.58
CA VAL A 275 -15.54 -7.74 22.59
C VAL A 275 -15.63 -9.22 22.21
N SER A 276 -16.03 -9.54 20.97
CA SER A 276 -16.27 -10.93 20.55
C SER A 276 -15.00 -11.77 20.37
N ARG A 277 -13.94 -11.21 19.77
CA ARG A 277 -12.71 -11.96 19.45
C ARG A 277 -11.65 -11.88 20.54
N HIS A 278 -11.49 -10.71 21.17
CA HIS A 278 -10.44 -10.47 22.15
C HIS A 278 -10.94 -10.49 23.59
N LYS A 279 -12.25 -10.72 23.79
CA LYS A 279 -12.87 -10.72 25.12
C LYS A 279 -12.57 -9.42 25.88
N ALA A 280 -12.47 -8.31 25.14
CA ALA A 280 -12.21 -7.01 25.71
C ALA A 280 -13.44 -6.57 26.51
N VAL A 281 -13.21 -6.07 27.72
CA VAL A 281 -14.26 -5.46 28.54
C VAL A 281 -14.32 -3.97 28.20
N LEU A 282 -15.51 -3.48 27.84
CA LEU A 282 -15.69 -2.05 27.63
C LEU A 282 -15.59 -1.30 28.97
N GLU A 283 -14.76 -0.25 28.98
CA GLU A 283 -14.63 0.66 30.12
C GLU A 283 -15.94 1.44 30.31
N ASN A 284 -16.23 1.88 31.55
CA ASN A 284 -17.49 2.59 31.84
C ASN A 284 -17.66 3.85 30.99
N ASN A 285 -16.60 4.64 30.80
CA ASN A 285 -16.62 5.79 29.90
C ASN A 285 -16.96 5.41 28.44
N SER A 286 -16.55 4.23 27.98
CA SER A 286 -16.94 3.74 26.64
C SER A 286 -18.43 3.43 26.56
N ILE A 287 -18.99 2.86 27.63
CA ILE A 287 -20.42 2.55 27.76
C ILE A 287 -21.25 3.84 27.80
N ASP A 288 -20.83 4.84 28.58
CA ASP A 288 -21.53 6.12 28.71
C ASP A 288 -21.61 6.87 27.36
N ILE A 289 -20.52 6.83 26.58
CA ILE A 289 -20.48 7.40 25.22
C ILE A 289 -21.45 6.65 24.28
N LEU A 290 -21.46 5.31 24.32
CA LEU A 290 -22.37 4.49 23.51
C LEU A 290 -23.84 4.75 23.85
N LEU A 291 -24.18 4.85 25.15
CA LEU A 291 -25.54 5.15 25.61
C LEU A 291 -25.98 6.56 25.17
N SER A 292 -25.08 7.54 25.32
CA SER A 292 -25.34 8.92 24.89
C SER A 292 -25.55 9.00 23.38
N LEU A 293 -24.79 8.25 22.59
CA LEU A 293 -24.94 8.15 21.14
C LEU A 293 -26.26 7.47 20.74
N ALA A 294 -26.66 6.40 21.43
CA ALA A 294 -27.93 5.72 21.17
C ALA A 294 -29.15 6.61 21.48
N ALA A 295 -29.03 7.51 22.45
CA ALA A 295 -30.05 8.50 22.80
C ALA A 295 -30.08 9.72 21.86
N SER A 296 -29.07 9.90 21.00
CA SER A 296 -28.97 11.04 20.10
C SER A 296 -29.92 10.92 18.90
N GLU A 297 -30.52 12.03 18.50
CA GLU A 297 -31.36 12.16 17.31
C GLU A 297 -30.57 11.96 16.00
N ILE A 298 -29.25 12.18 16.04
CA ILE A 298 -28.36 12.04 14.87
C ILE A 298 -28.11 10.56 14.54
N CYS A 299 -28.37 9.65 15.49
CA CYS A 299 -28.07 8.23 15.35
C CYS A 299 -29.24 7.49 14.69
N ASN A 300 -28.98 6.79 13.57
CA ASN A 300 -30.03 6.01 12.91
C ASN A 300 -30.37 4.72 13.69
N GLU A 301 -31.54 4.15 13.43
CA GLU A 301 -32.03 2.95 14.15
C GLU A 301 -31.12 1.73 14.03
N THR A 302 -30.44 1.57 12.89
CA THR A 302 -29.48 0.47 12.69
C THR A 302 -28.29 0.59 13.63
N ILE A 303 -27.74 1.81 13.79
CA ILE A 303 -26.64 2.08 14.72
C ILE A 303 -27.12 1.88 16.17
N LYS A 304 -28.32 2.32 16.53
CA LYS A 304 -28.89 2.08 17.86
C LYS A 304 -29.01 0.59 18.19
N GLN A 305 -29.52 -0.21 17.25
CA GLN A 305 -29.58 -1.67 17.37
C GLN A 305 -28.18 -2.28 17.55
N ASP A 306 -27.22 -1.82 16.76
CA ASP A 306 -25.83 -2.27 16.85
C ASP A 306 -25.17 -1.95 18.19
N ILE A 307 -25.49 -0.80 18.78
CA ILE A 307 -25.05 -0.41 20.12
C ILE A 307 -25.67 -1.33 21.17
N GLY A 308 -26.98 -1.61 21.09
CA GLY A 308 -27.66 -2.52 22.02
C GLY A 308 -26.99 -3.89 22.06
N LEU A 309 -26.78 -4.51 20.88
CA LEU A 309 -26.09 -5.79 20.75
C LEU A 309 -24.66 -5.77 21.31
N LEU A 310 -23.93 -4.68 21.13
CA LEU A 310 -22.58 -4.51 21.65
C LEU A 310 -22.57 -4.42 23.19
N LEU A 311 -23.51 -3.70 23.79
CA LEU A 311 -23.62 -3.54 25.24
C LEU A 311 -23.98 -4.87 25.90
N ASP A 312 -24.92 -5.62 25.33
CA ASP A 312 -25.30 -6.95 25.82
C ASP A 312 -24.11 -7.91 25.80
N ALA A 313 -23.36 -7.95 24.68
CA ALA A 313 -22.17 -8.76 24.54
C ALA A 313 -21.07 -8.38 25.57
N SER A 314 -20.89 -7.08 25.84
CA SER A 314 -19.91 -6.58 26.80
C SER A 314 -20.29 -6.94 28.25
N GLN A 315 -21.58 -6.87 28.61
CA GLN A 315 -22.05 -7.27 29.94
C GLN A 315 -21.84 -8.77 30.20
N LEU A 316 -22.12 -9.62 29.21
CA LEU A 316 -21.87 -11.06 29.31
C LEU A 316 -20.39 -11.37 29.59
N GLU A 317 -19.46 -10.65 28.96
CA GLU A 317 -18.03 -10.85 29.19
C GLU A 317 -17.58 -10.32 30.56
N LYS A 318 -18.18 -9.23 31.07
CA LYS A 318 -17.97 -8.78 32.47
C LYS A 318 -18.37 -9.87 33.47
N ILE A 319 -19.56 -10.45 33.33
CA ILE A 319 -20.06 -11.51 34.20
C ILE A 319 -19.15 -12.75 34.13
N ARG A 320 -18.75 -13.15 32.92
CA ARG A 320 -17.84 -14.28 32.72
C ARG A 320 -16.51 -14.09 33.44
N ASN A 321 -15.91 -12.90 33.34
CA ASN A 321 -14.64 -12.61 34.00
C ASN A 321 -14.77 -12.62 35.54
N MET A 322 -15.90 -12.14 36.08
CA MET A 322 -16.18 -12.23 37.52
C MET A 322 -16.25 -13.69 37.99
N LEU A 323 -16.99 -14.54 37.26
CA LEU A 323 -17.12 -15.97 37.60
C LEU A 323 -15.79 -16.72 37.56
N MET A 324 -14.90 -16.37 36.63
CA MET A 324 -13.57 -16.99 36.48
C MET A 324 -12.55 -16.49 37.53
N SER A 325 -12.89 -15.46 38.30
CA SER A 325 -12.04 -14.85 39.34
C SER A 325 -12.40 -15.30 40.76
N LEU A 326 -13.48 -16.08 40.93
CA LEU A 326 -13.84 -16.65 42.22
C LEU A 326 -12.85 -17.77 42.58
N PRO A 327 -12.34 -17.81 43.82
CA PRO A 327 -11.46 -18.89 44.25
C PRO A 327 -12.23 -20.22 44.22
N THR A 328 -11.69 -21.19 43.49
CA THR A 328 -12.19 -22.58 43.43
C THR A 328 -12.03 -23.32 44.73
#